data_AF-A0AAU9VPE3-F1
#
_entry.id   AF-A0AAU9VPE3-F1
#
_cell.length_a   1.000
_cell.length_b   1.000
_cell.length_c   1.000
_cell.angle_alpha   90.00
_cell.angle_beta   90.00
_cell.angle_gamma   90.00
#
_symmetry.space_group_name_H-M   'P 1'
#
loop_
_entity.id
_entity.type
_entity.pdbx_description
1 polymer ?
#
loop_
_entity_poly.entity_id
_entity_poly.type
_entity_poly.pdbx_seq_one_letter_code
_entity_poly.pdbx_strand_id
1 'polypeptide(L)'
;MVSHLTLIISLVCLLYLCHFHVEANSRPFQKQSCWMCDAPRCDKCVTSQWTTWNQCSAPCGLNGYQSRNRVVHQPSSCGAGSCQNLIAKEWRPCNRWCQNGGTPARWGCQCPLNYIGDCCETAYLGWSKWGDWDPCSKTCGGPGVQKRMRVCVGLLPINSTTCDSVCPGSNIETRACNTHDCPVEYNSLGCFKDSTPHALPLLLKSFRNNIDWNDMTKVVRACAEIAKERGLPIFGIQFYGECWSGLDAENTYNKYGPSENCWNGVGKKGTYHVYKI
;
A
#
# COMPACT_ATOMS: atom_id res chain seq x y z
N MET A 1 -51.31 -0.89 41.21
CA MET A 1 -50.50 -1.45 42.30
C MET A 1 -49.13 -0.77 42.26
N VAL A 2 -48.98 0.24 43.14
CA VAL A 2 -47.75 0.79 43.78
C VAL A 2 -46.57 1.14 42.84
N SER A 3 -46.50 2.36 42.27
CA SER A 3 -45.97 3.66 42.76
C SER A 3 -44.44 3.81 42.56
N HIS A 4 -43.95 4.72 41.67
CA HIS A 4 -43.45 6.09 41.95
C HIS A 4 -42.26 6.13 42.93
N LEU A 5 -41.20 6.96 42.85
CA LEU A 5 -40.63 7.99 41.98
C LEU A 5 -39.40 8.50 42.79
N THR A 6 -38.40 9.17 42.18
CA THR A 6 -37.49 10.20 42.80
C THR A 6 -36.58 9.80 43.99
N LEU A 7 -35.24 9.79 43.90
CA LEU A 7 -34.31 10.93 43.95
C LEU A 7 -34.59 11.93 45.10
N ILE A 8 -33.64 12.06 46.06
CA ILE A 8 -33.23 13.24 46.88
C ILE A 8 -32.99 12.96 48.39
N ILE A 9 -31.71 13.09 48.79
CA ILE A 9 -31.11 13.76 49.98
C ILE A 9 -31.39 13.28 51.42
N SER A 10 -30.32 12.90 52.14
CA SER A 10 -29.95 13.27 53.54
C SER A 10 -28.66 12.51 53.94
N LEU A 11 -27.56 13.06 54.47
CA LEU A 11 -27.27 14.29 55.22
C LEU A 11 -25.85 14.82 54.86
N VAL A 12 -25.68 16.09 54.43
CA VAL A 12 -25.21 17.25 55.25
C VAL A 12 -23.85 16.98 55.93
N CYS A 13 -22.69 17.42 55.44
CA CYS A 13 -22.20 18.78 55.18
C CYS A 13 -22.39 19.75 56.37
N LEU A 14 -21.48 19.71 57.35
CA LEU A 14 -21.22 20.83 58.28
C LEU A 14 -19.80 21.31 58.03
N LEU A 15 -19.68 22.40 57.26
CA LEU A 15 -19.28 23.75 57.72
C LEU A 15 -17.76 23.87 57.97
N TYR A 16 -17.02 24.41 57.01
CA TYR A 16 -16.71 25.84 56.83
C TYR A 16 -15.51 26.32 57.68
N LEU A 17 -14.53 26.90 56.96
CA LEU A 17 -13.56 27.94 57.35
C LEU A 17 -12.14 27.55 57.80
N CYS A 18 -11.24 27.69 56.81
CA CYS A 18 -10.20 28.74 56.74
C CYS A 18 -8.89 28.64 57.53
N HIS A 19 -7.87 29.14 56.82
CA HIS A 19 -6.59 29.74 57.23
C HIS A 19 -5.33 28.88 57.39
N PHE A 20 -4.37 29.22 56.52
CA PHE A 20 -2.93 28.98 56.58
C PHE A 20 -2.32 29.49 57.90
N HIS A 21 -1.46 28.68 58.54
CA HIS A 21 -0.07 29.06 58.87
C HIS A 21 0.78 27.84 59.28
N VAL A 22 2.04 27.89 58.85
CA VAL A 22 3.15 26.92 58.97
C VAL A 22 3.67 26.86 60.41
N GLU A 23 3.98 25.70 61.00
CA GLU A 23 5.32 25.14 61.34
C GLU A 23 5.09 24.21 62.56
N ALA A 24 5.81 23.14 62.90
CA ALA A 24 6.94 22.40 62.35
C ALA A 24 6.92 21.00 63.00
N ASN A 25 7.66 20.05 62.40
CA ASN A 25 8.08 18.75 62.95
C ASN A 25 7.04 17.61 62.97
N SER A 26 7.04 16.78 61.91
CA SER A 26 7.58 15.41 62.04
C SER A 26 7.43 14.58 60.74
N ARG A 27 8.60 14.24 60.16
CA ARG A 27 8.95 13.09 59.29
C ARG A 27 8.34 13.02 57.86
N PRO A 28 9.16 12.68 56.84
CA PRO A 28 8.68 12.55 55.48
C PRO A 28 7.78 11.32 55.33
N PHE A 29 6.72 11.48 54.54
CA PHE A 29 5.82 10.42 54.11
C PHE A 29 6.63 9.32 53.41
N GLN A 30 6.91 8.21 54.12
CA GLN A 30 7.49 7.03 53.50
C GLN A 30 6.46 6.47 52.51
N LYS A 31 6.85 6.38 51.23
CA LYS A 31 6.19 5.51 50.26
C LYS A 31 6.03 4.14 50.92
N GLN A 32 4.80 3.73 51.21
CA GLN A 32 4.52 2.35 51.55
C GLN A 32 4.90 1.51 50.34
N SER A 33 5.96 0.72 50.50
CA SER A 33 6.39 -0.28 49.54
C SER A 33 5.25 -1.27 49.35
N CYS A 34 4.92 -1.53 48.08
CA CYS A 34 4.00 -2.61 47.72
C CYS A 34 4.59 -3.92 48.27
N TRP A 35 3.90 -4.57 49.20
CA TRP A 35 4.35 -5.78 49.91
C TRP A 35 4.44 -7.03 49.01
N MET A 36 4.39 -6.84 47.70
CA MET A 36 4.46 -7.90 46.69
C MET A 36 5.72 -7.81 45.81
N CYS A 37 6.60 -6.81 46.02
CA CYS A 37 7.79 -6.63 45.19
C CYS A 37 9.13 -6.97 45.87
N ASP A 38 9.15 -7.26 47.18
CA ASP A 38 10.37 -7.61 47.95
C ASP A 38 10.30 -9.03 48.55
N ALA A 39 9.67 -9.99 47.86
CA ALA A 39 9.75 -11.38 48.28
C ALA A 39 11.18 -11.90 48.03
N PRO A 40 11.91 -12.40 49.07
CA PRO A 40 13.26 -12.90 48.89
C PRO A 40 13.27 -14.04 47.87
N ARG A 41 14.26 -13.99 46.97
CA ARG A 41 14.55 -15.05 46.01
C ARG A 41 14.59 -16.37 46.76
N CYS A 42 13.70 -17.30 46.45
CA CYS A 42 13.69 -18.58 47.16
C CYS A 42 14.82 -19.46 46.62
N ASP A 43 15.95 -19.48 47.31
CA ASP A 43 17.14 -20.26 46.91
C ASP A 43 16.91 -21.79 46.94
N LYS A 44 15.74 -22.23 47.42
CA LYS A 44 15.31 -23.63 47.45
C LYS A 44 14.54 -24.06 46.21
N CYS A 45 14.30 -23.18 45.24
CA CYS A 45 13.73 -23.58 43.96
C CYS A 45 14.67 -24.55 43.24
N VAL A 46 14.21 -25.74 42.88
CA VAL A 46 14.99 -26.73 42.15
C VAL A 46 14.37 -27.03 40.81
N THR A 47 15.20 -27.34 39.82
CA THR A 47 14.72 -27.72 38.48
C THR A 47 14.98 -29.19 38.22
N SER A 48 14.07 -29.85 37.51
CA SER A 48 14.34 -31.18 36.95
C SER A 48 15.45 -31.12 35.90
N GLN A 49 15.90 -32.30 35.46
CA GLN A 49 16.66 -32.40 34.22
C GLN A 49 15.81 -31.91 33.04
N TRP A 50 16.46 -31.35 32.04
CA TRP A 50 15.82 -30.99 30.78
C TRP A 50 15.37 -32.24 30.03
N THR A 51 14.21 -32.15 29.36
CA THR A 51 13.87 -33.13 28.33
C THR A 51 14.86 -33.05 27.17
N THR A 52 14.90 -34.10 26.34
CA THR A 52 15.51 -33.99 25.02
C THR A 52 14.82 -32.91 24.19
N TRP A 53 15.56 -32.36 23.23
CA TRP A 53 14.99 -31.42 22.26
C TRP A 53 13.95 -32.14 21.41
N ASN A 54 12.81 -31.49 21.16
CA ASN A 54 11.82 -31.98 20.22
C ASN A 54 12.31 -31.94 18.76
N GLN A 55 11.49 -32.41 17.83
CA GLN A 55 11.77 -32.27 16.40
C GLN A 55 11.73 -30.80 15.96
N CYS A 56 12.52 -30.46 14.95
CA CYS A 56 12.57 -29.08 14.44
C CYS A 56 11.24 -28.70 13.79
N SER A 57 10.75 -27.49 14.05
CA SER A 57 9.49 -26.99 13.49
C SER A 57 9.52 -26.78 11.98
N ALA A 58 10.70 -26.73 11.37
CA ALA A 58 10.87 -26.64 9.92
C ALA A 58 12.01 -27.58 9.46
N PRO A 59 11.89 -28.20 8.28
CA PRO A 59 12.92 -29.12 7.78
C PRO A 59 14.23 -28.40 7.39
N CYS A 60 14.17 -27.11 7.05
CA CYS A 60 15.30 -26.28 6.61
C CYS A 60 14.95 -24.78 6.68
N GLY A 61 15.88 -23.90 6.30
CA GLY A 61 15.67 -22.45 6.21
C GLY A 61 15.86 -21.69 7.53
N LEU A 62 15.43 -20.42 7.57
CA LEU A 62 15.74 -19.50 8.67
C LEU A 62 14.81 -19.61 9.89
N ASN A 63 13.69 -20.32 9.80
CA ASN A 63 12.63 -20.28 10.81
C ASN A 63 12.38 -21.61 11.55
N GLY A 64 13.22 -22.63 11.36
CA GLY A 64 13.18 -23.85 12.17
C GLY A 64 13.58 -23.59 13.63
N TYR A 65 12.76 -23.99 14.59
CA TYR A 65 13.07 -23.97 16.02
C TYR A 65 12.74 -25.30 16.69
N GLN A 66 13.56 -25.66 17.69
CA GLN A 66 13.28 -26.75 18.62
C GLN A 66 13.01 -26.17 20.00
N SER A 67 12.21 -26.87 20.79
CA SER A 67 11.96 -26.59 22.19
C SER A 67 12.21 -27.81 23.06
N ARG A 68 12.61 -27.54 24.30
CA ARG A 68 12.67 -28.53 25.38
C ARG A 68 12.07 -27.92 26.64
N ASN A 69 11.59 -28.78 27.54
CA ASN A 69 10.94 -28.36 28.77
C ASN A 69 11.68 -28.96 29.98
N ARG A 70 11.51 -28.34 31.13
CA ARG A 70 11.85 -28.90 32.44
C ARG A 70 10.83 -28.45 33.46
N VAL A 71 10.71 -29.19 34.55
CA VAL A 71 9.83 -28.83 35.65
C VAL A 71 10.58 -27.94 36.63
N VAL A 72 9.94 -26.84 37.03
CA VAL A 72 10.41 -25.99 38.13
C VAL A 72 9.63 -26.39 39.37
N HIS A 73 10.31 -26.99 40.33
CA HIS A 73 9.71 -27.39 41.58
C HIS A 73 9.81 -26.24 42.57
N GLN A 74 8.65 -25.73 42.98
CA GLN A 74 8.53 -24.75 44.05
C GLN A 74 8.20 -25.46 45.36
N PRO A 75 9.12 -25.46 46.34
CA PRO A 75 8.83 -25.98 47.68
C PRO A 75 7.69 -25.19 48.35
N SER A 76 6.94 -25.86 49.23
CA SER A 76 5.90 -25.23 50.06
C SER A 76 6.44 -24.13 50.98
N SER A 77 7.76 -24.12 51.25
CA SER A 77 8.44 -23.06 51.99
C SER A 77 8.60 -21.75 51.21
N CYS A 78 8.28 -21.70 49.92
CA CYS A 78 8.38 -20.51 49.08
C CYS A 78 6.97 -19.98 48.75
N GLY A 79 6.77 -18.65 48.82
CA GLY A 79 5.51 -18.00 48.43
C GLY A 79 5.23 -18.07 46.93
N ALA A 80 3.96 -18.01 46.52
CA ALA A 80 3.57 -18.08 45.10
C ALA A 80 4.36 -17.09 44.24
N GLY A 81 4.91 -17.56 43.11
CA GLY A 81 5.71 -16.73 42.19
C GLY A 81 7.22 -16.64 42.51
N SER A 82 7.67 -17.18 43.65
CA SER A 82 9.09 -17.08 44.06
C SER A 82 10.09 -17.76 43.11
N CYS A 83 9.64 -18.72 42.28
CA CYS A 83 10.49 -19.44 41.33
C CYS A 83 10.35 -18.96 39.87
N GLN A 84 9.67 -17.84 39.61
CA GLN A 84 9.38 -17.35 38.24
C GLN A 84 10.63 -17.02 37.41
N ASN A 85 11.76 -16.74 38.04
CA ASN A 85 13.02 -16.44 37.36
C ASN A 85 13.72 -17.69 36.76
N LEU A 86 13.22 -18.89 37.04
CA LEU A 86 13.73 -20.13 36.46
C LEU A 86 13.01 -20.46 35.16
N ILE A 87 13.79 -20.60 34.08
CA ILE A 87 13.27 -20.88 32.74
C ILE A 87 12.74 -22.32 32.69
N ALA A 88 11.44 -22.52 32.46
CA ALA A 88 10.83 -23.85 32.33
C ALA A 88 10.84 -24.39 30.89
N LYS A 89 10.99 -23.51 29.90
CA LYS A 89 11.01 -23.85 28.47
C LYS A 89 12.06 -23.05 27.73
N GLU A 90 12.84 -23.73 26.91
CA GLU A 90 13.92 -23.14 26.13
C GLU A 90 13.71 -23.40 24.64
N TRP A 91 14.18 -22.48 23.80
CA TRP A 91 14.12 -22.57 22.34
C TRP A 91 15.51 -22.42 21.75
N ARG A 92 15.76 -23.11 20.63
CA ARG A 92 16.97 -22.90 19.83
C ARG A 92 16.69 -23.01 18.33
N PRO A 93 17.45 -22.30 17.48
CA PRO A 93 17.38 -22.46 16.03
C PRO A 93 17.84 -23.88 15.64
N CYS A 94 17.24 -24.43 14.59
CA CYS A 94 17.59 -25.71 14.00
C CYS A 94 17.40 -25.68 12.49
N ASN A 95 18.06 -26.61 11.80
CA ASN A 95 17.96 -26.78 10.35
C ASN A 95 18.21 -25.49 9.54
N ARG A 96 19.26 -24.73 9.89
CA ARG A 96 19.67 -23.48 9.20
C ARG A 96 20.48 -23.76 7.92
N TRP A 97 20.11 -24.79 7.17
CA TRP A 97 20.83 -25.24 5.97
C TRP A 97 19.87 -25.35 4.79
N CYS A 98 20.43 -25.44 3.60
CA CYS A 98 19.74 -25.72 2.33
C CYS A 98 20.62 -26.66 1.50
N GLN A 99 20.03 -27.54 0.70
CA GLN A 99 20.78 -28.43 -0.18
C GLN A 99 21.15 -27.74 -1.50
N ASN A 100 22.10 -28.34 -2.21
CA ASN A 100 22.43 -28.01 -3.60
C ASN A 100 22.70 -26.51 -3.87
N GLY A 101 23.33 -25.81 -2.92
CA GLY A 101 23.65 -24.38 -3.05
C GLY A 101 22.46 -23.44 -2.85
N GLY A 102 21.33 -23.93 -2.32
CA GLY A 102 20.22 -23.09 -1.92
C GLY A 102 20.58 -22.10 -0.83
N THR A 103 19.87 -20.98 -0.79
CA THR A 103 20.07 -19.93 0.21
C THR A 103 18.94 -19.96 1.25
N PRO A 104 19.24 -19.90 2.56
CA PRO A 104 18.19 -19.90 3.58
C PRO A 104 17.25 -18.70 3.44
N ALA A 105 15.95 -18.98 3.30
CA ALA A 105 14.90 -17.98 3.22
C ALA A 105 13.99 -18.03 4.46
N ARG A 106 13.07 -17.06 4.57
CA ARG A 106 12.10 -16.99 5.68
C ARG A 106 11.18 -18.21 5.70
N TRP A 107 10.78 -18.71 4.54
CA TRP A 107 9.85 -19.83 4.39
C TRP A 107 10.52 -20.95 3.58
N GLY A 108 11.52 -21.62 4.19
CA GLY A 108 12.31 -22.68 3.55
C GLY A 108 13.60 -22.15 2.90
N CYS A 109 13.92 -22.65 1.71
CA CYS A 109 15.12 -22.30 0.96
C CYS A 109 14.77 -21.63 -0.37
N GLN A 110 15.56 -20.64 -0.76
CA GLN A 110 15.57 -20.12 -2.12
C GLN A 110 16.53 -20.95 -2.95
N CYS A 111 15.96 -21.79 -3.81
CA CYS A 111 16.70 -22.76 -4.60
C CYS A 111 17.32 -22.16 -5.87
N PRO A 112 18.47 -22.69 -6.32
CA PRO A 112 18.97 -22.42 -7.67
C PRO A 112 17.98 -22.94 -8.71
N LEU A 113 18.07 -22.42 -9.94
CA LEU A 113 17.08 -22.66 -11.00
C LEU A 113 16.80 -24.14 -11.30
N ASN A 114 17.75 -25.04 -11.04
CA ASN A 114 17.69 -26.48 -11.30
C ASN A 114 17.23 -27.34 -10.13
N TYR A 115 16.84 -26.72 -9.00
CA TYR A 115 16.36 -27.45 -7.82
C TYR A 115 15.03 -26.88 -7.31
N ILE A 116 14.18 -27.78 -6.85
CA ILE A 116 12.88 -27.51 -6.22
C ILE A 116 12.76 -28.28 -4.90
N GLY A 117 11.68 -28.01 -4.16
CA GLY A 117 11.45 -28.53 -2.81
C GLY A 117 11.76 -27.48 -1.74
N ASP A 118 11.27 -27.70 -0.53
CA ASP A 118 11.40 -26.74 0.56
C ASP A 118 12.87 -26.53 0.96
N CYS A 119 13.70 -27.55 0.76
CA CYS A 119 15.12 -27.58 1.10
C CYS A 119 16.05 -27.71 -0.12
N CYS A 120 15.52 -27.58 -1.33
CA CYS A 120 16.23 -27.74 -2.61
C CYS A 120 16.74 -29.16 -2.88
N GLU A 121 16.03 -30.16 -2.37
CA GLU A 121 16.39 -31.58 -2.42
C GLU A 121 16.10 -32.26 -3.76
N THR A 122 15.18 -31.70 -4.56
CA THR A 122 14.73 -32.33 -5.81
C THR A 122 15.33 -31.61 -7.00
N ALA A 123 16.17 -32.30 -7.77
CA ALA A 123 16.60 -31.81 -9.08
C ALA A 123 15.40 -31.83 -10.06
N TYR A 124 15.22 -30.75 -10.82
CA TYR A 124 14.18 -30.65 -11.83
C TYR A 124 14.77 -30.31 -13.20
N LEU A 125 14.24 -30.96 -14.23
CA LEU A 125 14.58 -30.75 -15.63
C LEU A 125 13.34 -30.24 -16.36
N GLY A 126 13.45 -29.11 -17.05
CA GLY A 126 12.32 -28.51 -17.76
C GLY A 126 12.35 -26.99 -17.71
N TRP A 127 11.23 -26.39 -18.10
CA TRP A 127 11.09 -24.94 -18.05
C TRP A 127 11.18 -24.41 -16.62
N SER A 128 11.97 -23.36 -16.41
CA SER A 128 11.86 -22.53 -15.22
C SER A 128 10.44 -21.95 -15.12
N LYS A 129 10.12 -21.41 -13.94
CA LYS A 129 8.99 -20.48 -13.85
C LYS A 129 9.21 -19.33 -14.84
N TRP A 130 8.11 -18.82 -15.39
CA TRP A 130 8.15 -17.58 -16.17
C TRP A 130 8.70 -16.46 -15.31
N GLY A 131 9.57 -15.64 -15.90
CA GLY A 131 9.93 -14.35 -15.35
C GLY A 131 8.74 -13.39 -15.36
N ASP A 132 8.96 -12.24 -14.72
CA ASP A 132 8.00 -11.15 -14.76
C ASP A 132 7.84 -10.61 -16.19
N TRP A 133 6.74 -9.90 -16.42
CA TRP A 133 6.53 -9.18 -17.66
C TRP A 133 7.41 -7.95 -17.72
N ASP A 134 8.09 -7.78 -18.86
CA ASP A 134 8.78 -6.54 -19.20
C ASP A 134 7.78 -5.37 -19.22
N PRO A 135 8.26 -4.12 -19.03
CA PRO A 135 7.44 -2.94 -19.27
C PRO A 135 6.78 -2.94 -20.65
N CYS A 136 5.59 -2.35 -20.74
CA CYS A 136 4.90 -2.22 -22.02
C CYS A 136 5.68 -1.31 -22.97
N SER A 137 5.86 -1.72 -24.22
CA SER A 137 6.54 -0.91 -25.26
C SER A 137 5.88 0.44 -25.57
N LYS A 138 4.61 0.61 -25.21
CA LYS A 138 3.88 1.88 -25.29
C LYS A 138 3.17 2.15 -23.99
N THR A 139 3.04 3.42 -23.61
CA THR A 139 2.22 3.83 -22.46
C THR A 139 0.75 4.03 -22.84
N CYS A 140 0.45 4.36 -24.10
CA CYS A 140 -0.90 4.55 -24.67
C CYS A 140 -0.86 4.37 -26.21
N GLY A 141 -2.01 4.49 -26.89
CA GLY A 141 -2.12 4.53 -28.34
C GLY A 141 -2.19 3.15 -29.01
N GLY A 142 -2.86 2.19 -28.35
CA GLY A 142 -3.10 0.85 -28.89
C GLY A 142 -1.86 -0.06 -28.88
N PRO A 143 -2.05 -1.35 -29.22
CA PRO A 143 -1.61 -2.45 -28.38
C PRO A 143 -0.10 -2.41 -28.24
N GLY A 144 0.35 -1.76 -27.18
CA GLY A 144 1.70 -1.94 -26.72
C GLY A 144 1.90 -3.44 -26.52
N VAL A 145 3.14 -3.87 -26.68
CA VAL A 145 3.54 -5.25 -26.51
C VAL A 145 4.46 -5.33 -25.31
N GLN A 146 4.21 -6.30 -24.44
CA GLN A 146 5.13 -6.70 -23.38
C GLN A 146 5.46 -8.18 -23.52
N LYS A 147 6.68 -8.52 -23.10
CA LYS A 147 7.25 -9.86 -23.24
C LYS A 147 7.63 -10.38 -21.86
N ARG A 148 7.65 -11.70 -21.72
CA ARG A 148 8.29 -12.37 -20.58
C ARG A 148 9.06 -13.57 -21.09
N MET A 149 10.07 -13.97 -20.31
CA MET A 149 10.98 -15.04 -20.69
C MET A 149 11.03 -16.13 -19.63
N ARG A 150 11.37 -17.35 -20.04
CA ARG A 150 11.68 -18.49 -19.16
C ARG A 150 12.94 -19.18 -19.68
N VAL A 151 13.64 -19.90 -18.82
CA VAL A 151 14.87 -20.60 -19.16
C VAL A 151 14.61 -22.11 -19.14
N CYS A 152 15.12 -22.83 -20.13
CA CYS A 152 15.13 -24.29 -20.06
C CYS A 152 16.25 -24.73 -19.13
N VAL A 153 15.89 -25.39 -18.04
CA VAL A 153 16.85 -25.82 -17.02
C VAL A 153 17.14 -27.30 -17.20
N GLY A 154 18.42 -27.63 -17.37
CA GLY A 154 18.90 -28.99 -17.55
C GLY A 154 20.23 -29.22 -16.84
N LEU A 155 20.46 -30.44 -16.35
CA LEU A 155 21.73 -30.87 -15.73
C LEU A 155 22.76 -31.37 -16.75
N LEU A 156 22.58 -31.09 -18.04
CA LEU A 156 23.38 -31.72 -19.09
C LEU A 156 24.65 -30.92 -19.45
N PRO A 157 25.78 -31.60 -19.73
CA PRO A 157 27.01 -30.98 -20.20
C PRO A 157 26.79 -30.30 -21.55
N ILE A 158 27.61 -29.27 -21.79
CA ILE A 158 27.55 -28.18 -22.79
C ILE A 158 27.31 -28.60 -24.28
N ASN A 159 27.18 -29.89 -24.59
CA ASN A 159 27.15 -30.43 -25.95
C ASN A 159 25.88 -31.25 -26.29
N SER A 160 24.75 -31.10 -25.58
CA SER A 160 23.50 -31.79 -25.95
C SER A 160 22.56 -30.88 -26.75
N THR A 161 22.24 -31.29 -27.98
CA THR A 161 21.24 -30.69 -28.89
C THR A 161 19.78 -30.89 -28.45
N THR A 162 19.54 -31.26 -27.19
CA THR A 162 18.26 -31.78 -26.67
C THR A 162 17.43 -30.78 -25.86
N CYS A 163 17.77 -29.48 -25.85
CA CYS A 163 16.92 -28.51 -25.14
C CYS A 163 15.46 -28.54 -25.61
N ASP A 164 15.23 -28.75 -26.91
CA ASP A 164 13.87 -28.77 -27.47
C ASP A 164 13.05 -30.01 -27.06
N SER A 165 13.70 -31.16 -26.79
CA SER A 165 13.00 -32.37 -26.34
C SER A 165 12.66 -32.35 -24.85
N VAL A 166 13.44 -31.63 -24.05
CA VAL A 166 13.20 -31.44 -22.60
C VAL A 166 12.21 -30.30 -22.36
N CYS A 167 12.27 -29.26 -23.19
CA CYS A 167 11.52 -28.02 -23.02
C CYS A 167 10.72 -27.68 -24.29
N PRO A 168 9.60 -28.37 -24.56
CA PRO A 168 8.78 -28.07 -25.73
C PRO A 168 8.15 -26.67 -25.63
N GLY A 169 8.06 -25.98 -26.78
CA GLY A 169 7.46 -24.65 -26.91
C GLY A 169 8.46 -23.49 -26.81
N SER A 170 7.94 -22.25 -26.78
CA SER A 170 8.77 -21.05 -26.79
C SER A 170 9.34 -20.71 -25.40
N ASN A 171 10.55 -20.14 -25.36
CA ASN A 171 11.13 -19.51 -24.17
C ASN A 171 10.64 -18.06 -23.97
N ILE A 172 9.88 -17.52 -24.92
CA ILE A 172 9.34 -16.16 -24.93
C ILE A 172 7.81 -16.21 -25.07
N GLU A 173 7.12 -15.45 -24.23
CA GLU A 173 5.69 -15.19 -24.34
C GLU A 173 5.45 -13.70 -24.53
N THR A 174 4.43 -13.36 -25.32
CA THR A 174 4.11 -11.99 -25.69
C THR A 174 2.63 -11.73 -25.48
N ARG A 175 2.27 -10.54 -24.97
CA ARG A 175 0.88 -10.10 -24.83
C ARG A 175 0.70 -8.63 -25.15
N ALA A 176 -0.52 -8.27 -25.53
CA ALA A 176 -0.93 -6.87 -25.66
C ALA A 176 -1.07 -6.20 -24.28
N CYS A 177 -0.75 -4.92 -24.23
CA CYS A 177 -0.84 -4.05 -23.06
C CYS A 177 -1.14 -2.61 -23.50
N ASN A 178 -1.58 -1.78 -22.54
CA ASN A 178 -1.86 -0.35 -22.75
C ASN A 178 -2.68 -0.09 -24.02
N THR A 179 -3.83 -0.75 -24.11
CA THR A 179 -4.74 -0.70 -25.27
C THR A 179 -5.62 0.54 -25.32
N HIS A 180 -5.43 1.50 -24.40
CA HIS A 180 -6.17 2.75 -24.38
C HIS A 180 -5.54 3.78 -25.32
N ASP A 181 -6.35 4.73 -25.79
CA ASP A 181 -5.87 5.83 -26.63
C ASP A 181 -5.01 6.81 -25.84
N CYS A 182 -4.11 7.50 -26.53
CA CYS A 182 -3.31 8.54 -25.90
C CYS A 182 -4.15 9.78 -25.58
N PRO A 183 -3.82 10.52 -24.50
CA PRO A 183 -4.43 11.82 -24.25
C PRO A 183 -4.30 12.72 -25.47
N VAL A 184 -5.38 13.44 -25.80
CA VAL A 184 -5.35 14.44 -26.87
C VAL A 184 -4.41 15.56 -26.48
N GLU A 185 -3.44 15.87 -27.34
CA GLU A 185 -2.58 17.04 -27.19
C GLU A 185 -3.32 18.30 -27.63
N TYR A 186 -3.12 19.39 -26.90
CA TYR A 186 -3.66 20.70 -27.22
C TYR A 186 -2.81 21.81 -26.61
N ASN A 187 -2.80 22.99 -27.25
CA ASN A 187 -2.05 24.16 -26.83
C ASN A 187 -2.99 25.30 -26.44
N SER A 188 -2.72 25.96 -25.32
CA SER A 188 -3.53 27.09 -24.88
C SER A 188 -3.23 28.34 -25.73
N LEU A 189 -4.28 28.92 -26.32
CA LEU A 189 -4.19 30.17 -27.09
C LEU A 189 -4.50 31.42 -26.25
N GLY A 190 -5.19 31.25 -25.12
CA GLY A 190 -5.47 32.32 -24.16
C GLY A 190 -6.96 32.61 -24.00
N CYS A 191 -7.27 33.81 -23.48
CA CYS A 191 -8.60 34.22 -23.09
C CYS A 191 -9.17 35.28 -24.03
N PHE A 192 -10.37 35.04 -24.56
CA PHE A 192 -10.99 35.88 -25.59
C PHE A 192 -12.44 36.20 -25.26
N LYS A 193 -12.87 37.40 -25.66
CA LYS A 193 -14.26 37.85 -25.48
C LYS A 193 -15.19 37.09 -26.41
N ASP A 194 -16.41 36.90 -25.94
CA ASP A 194 -17.50 36.37 -26.73
C ASP A 194 -18.72 37.29 -26.67
N SER A 195 -19.43 37.38 -27.78
CA SER A 195 -20.62 38.21 -27.96
C SER A 195 -21.52 37.58 -29.00
N THR A 196 -22.80 37.93 -29.04
CA THR A 196 -23.71 37.48 -30.10
C THR A 196 -23.45 38.28 -31.39
N PRO A 197 -23.28 37.61 -32.55
CA PRO A 197 -23.22 36.15 -32.75
C PRO A 197 -21.91 35.52 -32.24
N HIS A 198 -21.97 34.35 -31.60
CA HIS A 198 -20.82 33.74 -30.91
C HIS A 198 -19.55 33.66 -31.78
N ALA A 199 -18.37 33.77 -31.13
CA ALA A 199 -17.08 33.57 -31.80
C ALA A 199 -16.83 32.12 -32.19
N LEU A 200 -17.31 31.20 -31.36
CA LEU A 200 -17.34 29.77 -31.61
C LEU A 200 -18.80 29.34 -31.68
N PRO A 201 -19.38 29.11 -32.88
CA PRO A 201 -20.82 28.95 -33.04
C PRO A 201 -21.36 27.58 -32.60
N LEU A 202 -20.52 26.57 -32.42
CA LEU A 202 -20.94 25.20 -32.16
C LEU A 202 -20.76 24.83 -30.69
N LEU A 203 -21.86 24.69 -29.94
CA LEU A 203 -21.84 24.09 -28.60
C LEU A 203 -21.67 22.56 -28.75
N LEU A 204 -20.51 22.06 -28.35
CA LEU A 204 -20.18 20.63 -28.40
C LEU A 204 -20.85 19.86 -27.26
N LYS A 205 -20.72 20.39 -26.03
CA LYS A 205 -21.28 19.80 -24.79
C LYS A 205 -21.25 20.81 -23.65
N SER A 206 -22.17 20.70 -22.70
CA SER A 206 -22.11 21.42 -21.43
C SER A 206 -21.76 20.47 -20.29
N PHE A 207 -20.66 20.77 -19.58
CA PHE A 207 -20.17 20.06 -18.40
C PHE A 207 -20.56 20.75 -17.10
N ARG A 208 -21.35 21.84 -17.16
CA ARG A 208 -21.63 22.71 -16.00
C ARG A 208 -22.27 22.02 -14.81
N ASN A 209 -22.98 20.92 -15.04
CA ASN A 209 -23.61 20.13 -13.99
C ASN A 209 -22.65 19.10 -13.33
N ASN A 210 -21.44 18.93 -13.85
CA ASN A 210 -20.45 17.96 -13.38
C ASN A 210 -19.03 18.53 -13.47
N ILE A 211 -18.84 19.71 -12.86
CA ILE A 211 -17.53 20.35 -12.77
C ILE A 211 -16.82 19.88 -11.49
N ASP A 212 -15.60 19.38 -11.65
CA ASP A 212 -14.66 19.23 -10.55
C ASP A 212 -13.89 20.54 -10.35
N TRP A 213 -14.35 21.38 -9.42
CA TRP A 213 -13.77 22.71 -9.19
C TRP A 213 -12.33 22.67 -8.68
N ASN A 214 -11.86 21.53 -8.17
CA ASN A 214 -10.47 21.35 -7.76
C ASN A 214 -9.55 20.99 -8.93
N ASP A 215 -10.11 20.52 -10.04
CA ASP A 215 -9.36 20.09 -11.23
C ASP A 215 -10.11 20.43 -12.52
N MET A 216 -10.00 21.68 -12.96
CA MET A 216 -10.59 22.15 -14.22
C MET A 216 -9.99 21.47 -15.45
N THR A 217 -8.83 20.81 -15.34
CA THR A 217 -8.19 20.13 -16.48
C THR A 217 -9.05 18.99 -17.01
N LYS A 218 -9.94 18.42 -16.18
CA LYS A 218 -10.92 17.41 -16.60
C LYS A 218 -11.90 17.95 -17.64
N VAL A 219 -12.40 19.17 -17.44
CA VAL A 219 -13.29 19.83 -18.41
C VAL A 219 -12.54 20.15 -19.69
N VAL A 220 -11.30 20.62 -19.57
CA VAL A 220 -10.46 20.96 -20.73
C VAL A 220 -10.16 19.72 -21.58
N ARG A 221 -9.72 18.62 -20.96
CA ARG A 221 -9.42 17.36 -21.66
C ARG A 221 -10.67 16.77 -22.30
N ALA A 222 -11.79 16.73 -21.59
CA ALA A 222 -13.04 16.21 -22.15
C ALA A 222 -13.53 17.05 -23.35
N CYS A 223 -13.32 18.37 -23.34
CA CYS A 223 -13.64 19.22 -24.48
C CYS A 223 -12.68 18.99 -25.65
N ALA A 224 -11.39 18.81 -25.38
CA ALA A 224 -10.37 18.48 -26.37
C ALA A 224 -10.66 17.14 -27.08
N GLU A 225 -11.07 16.12 -26.32
CA GLU A 225 -11.48 14.81 -26.87
C GLU A 225 -12.66 14.96 -27.85
N ILE A 226 -13.74 15.63 -27.44
CA ILE A 226 -14.92 15.82 -28.30
C ILE A 226 -14.57 16.64 -29.55
N ALA A 227 -13.74 17.68 -29.41
CA ALA A 227 -13.30 18.49 -30.54
C ALA A 227 -12.40 17.69 -31.50
N LYS A 228 -11.49 16.85 -30.98
CA LYS A 228 -10.64 15.96 -31.78
C LYS A 228 -11.46 14.93 -32.54
N GLU A 229 -12.40 14.27 -31.87
CA GLU A 229 -13.32 13.29 -32.46
C GLU A 229 -14.15 13.88 -33.60
N ARG A 230 -14.52 15.16 -33.48
CA ARG A 230 -15.26 15.89 -34.52
C ARG A 230 -14.37 16.55 -35.58
N GLY A 231 -13.05 16.37 -35.52
CA GLY A 231 -12.10 16.96 -36.47
C GLY A 231 -12.06 18.50 -36.43
N LEU A 232 -12.33 19.10 -35.27
CA LEU A 232 -12.38 20.55 -35.10
C LEU A 232 -11.01 21.09 -34.66
N PRO A 233 -10.48 22.16 -35.29
CA PRO A 233 -9.10 22.60 -35.06
C PRO A 233 -8.90 23.39 -33.75
N ILE A 234 -9.97 24.02 -33.25
CA ILE A 234 -9.95 24.84 -32.04
C ILE A 234 -11.17 24.54 -31.20
N PHE A 235 -11.01 24.54 -29.87
CA PHE A 235 -12.12 24.56 -28.93
C PHE A 235 -11.94 25.67 -27.90
N GLY A 236 -13.04 26.12 -27.31
CA GLY A 236 -13.05 27.11 -26.26
C GLY A 236 -14.04 26.74 -25.18
N ILE A 237 -13.70 27.06 -23.93
CA ILE A 237 -14.56 26.77 -22.78
C ILE A 237 -15.10 28.09 -22.26
N GLN A 238 -16.42 28.23 -22.24
CA GLN A 238 -17.13 29.39 -21.67
C GLN A 238 -17.94 28.97 -20.45
N PHE A 239 -18.25 29.95 -19.62
CA PHE A 239 -19.10 29.80 -18.44
C PHE A 239 -18.71 28.59 -17.58
N TYR A 240 -17.41 28.43 -17.37
CA TYR A 240 -16.73 27.40 -16.59
C TYR A 240 -16.83 25.96 -17.11
N GLY A 241 -17.69 25.65 -18.07
CA GLY A 241 -17.89 24.26 -18.50
C GLY A 241 -18.66 24.06 -19.80
N GLU A 242 -18.98 25.10 -20.54
CA GLU A 242 -19.58 24.97 -21.86
C GLU A 242 -18.47 24.86 -22.90
N CYS A 243 -18.41 23.71 -23.56
CA CYS A 243 -17.43 23.39 -24.58
C CYS A 243 -17.96 23.85 -25.95
N TRP A 244 -17.29 24.84 -26.55
CA TRP A 244 -17.65 25.44 -27.81
C TRP A 244 -16.54 25.26 -28.85
N SER A 245 -16.89 25.28 -30.12
CA SER A 245 -15.95 25.16 -31.24
C SER A 245 -16.59 25.70 -32.54
N GLY A 246 -15.96 25.44 -33.69
CA GLY A 246 -16.42 25.79 -35.02
C GLY A 246 -15.48 25.28 -36.09
N LEU A 247 -15.97 25.09 -37.31
CA LEU A 247 -15.14 24.66 -38.44
C LEU A 247 -14.12 25.74 -38.83
N ASP A 248 -14.51 27.02 -38.77
CA ASP A 248 -13.65 28.18 -39.05
C ASP A 248 -13.06 28.79 -37.77
N ALA A 249 -13.01 28.02 -36.68
CA ALA A 249 -12.63 28.52 -35.37
C ALA A 249 -11.21 29.12 -35.34
N GLU A 250 -10.30 28.69 -36.22
CA GLU A 250 -8.96 29.29 -36.36
C GLU A 250 -8.98 30.78 -36.69
N ASN A 251 -10.00 31.24 -37.43
CA ASN A 251 -10.12 32.63 -37.85
C ASN A 251 -11.11 33.43 -37.00
N THR A 252 -12.02 32.76 -36.28
CA THR A 252 -13.12 33.44 -35.58
C THR A 252 -12.94 33.56 -34.07
N TYR A 253 -12.12 32.71 -33.44
CA TYR A 253 -12.07 32.61 -31.96
C TYR A 253 -11.72 33.92 -31.24
N ASN A 254 -10.94 34.79 -31.88
CA ASN A 254 -10.43 36.03 -31.32
C ASN A 254 -11.12 37.29 -31.85
N LYS A 255 -12.21 37.17 -32.63
CA LYS A 255 -12.83 38.31 -33.33
C LYS A 255 -13.27 39.47 -32.44
N TYR A 256 -13.57 39.22 -31.16
CA TYR A 256 -13.99 40.24 -30.19
C TYR A 256 -12.83 40.72 -29.30
N GLY A 257 -11.60 40.29 -29.59
CA GLY A 257 -10.39 40.67 -28.88
C GLY A 257 -10.14 39.87 -27.60
N PRO A 258 -8.98 40.12 -26.97
CA PRO A 258 -8.57 39.43 -25.75
C PRO A 258 -9.42 39.83 -24.55
N SER A 259 -9.43 38.97 -23.54
CA SER A 259 -10.10 39.19 -22.25
C SER A 259 -9.21 38.72 -21.10
N GLU A 260 -9.48 39.21 -19.90
CA GLU A 260 -8.87 38.73 -18.66
C GLU A 260 -9.85 37.89 -17.82
N ASN A 261 -11.11 37.76 -18.28
CA ASN A 261 -12.18 37.07 -17.56
C ASN A 261 -12.14 35.55 -17.74
N CYS A 262 -10.97 34.94 -17.75
CA CYS A 262 -10.79 33.49 -17.65
C CYS A 262 -10.21 33.11 -16.29
N TRP A 263 -10.35 31.85 -15.91
CA TRP A 263 -9.86 31.32 -14.64
C TRP A 263 -9.52 29.85 -14.81
N ASN A 264 -8.31 29.45 -14.41
CA ASN A 264 -7.84 28.06 -14.45
C ASN A 264 -8.09 27.32 -15.77
N GLY A 265 -7.83 27.98 -16.90
CA GLY A 265 -7.99 27.37 -18.23
C GLY A 265 -9.42 27.32 -18.76
N VAL A 266 -10.38 27.97 -18.09
CA VAL A 266 -11.77 28.08 -18.57
C VAL A 266 -12.22 29.54 -18.59
N GLY A 267 -13.10 29.88 -19.53
CA GLY A 267 -13.70 31.21 -19.59
C GLY A 267 -14.86 31.38 -18.61
N LYS A 268 -15.02 32.57 -18.05
CA LYS A 268 -16.25 32.97 -17.33
C LYS A 268 -17.38 33.24 -18.33
N LYS A 269 -18.53 33.71 -17.84
CA LYS A 269 -19.66 34.09 -18.71
C LYS A 269 -19.22 35.18 -19.70
N GLY A 270 -19.48 34.99 -21.00
CA GLY A 270 -19.14 35.95 -22.06
C GLY A 270 -17.67 35.91 -22.52
N THR A 271 -16.93 34.87 -22.17
CA THR A 271 -15.53 34.68 -22.60
C THR A 271 -15.21 33.22 -22.82
N TYR A 272 -14.32 32.94 -23.75
CA TYR A 272 -13.72 31.62 -23.93
C TYR A 272 -12.28 31.62 -23.43
N HIS A 273 -11.88 30.56 -22.73
CA HIS A 273 -10.48 30.16 -22.74
C HIS A 273 -10.29 29.18 -23.90
N VAL A 274 -9.42 29.52 -24.84
CA VAL A 274 -9.32 28.88 -26.15
C VAL A 274 -8.07 28.02 -26.24
N TYR A 275 -8.20 26.90 -26.94
CA TYR A 275 -7.16 25.90 -27.16
C TYR A 275 -7.15 25.46 -28.63
N LYS A 276 -5.95 25.15 -29.12
CA LYS A 276 -5.71 24.55 -30.45
C LYS A 276 -5.36 23.07 -30.29
N ILE A 277 -5.98 22.23 -31.11
CA ILE A 277 -5.70 20.78 -31.22
C ILE A 277 -4.55 20.52 -32.19
#